data_AF-U9VP52-F1
#
_entry.id   AF-U9VP52-F1
#
_cell.length_a   1.000
_cell.length_b   1.000
_cell.length_c   1.000
_cell.angle_alpha   90.00
_cell.angle_beta   90.00
_cell.angle_gamma   90.00
#
_symmetry.space_group_name_H-M   'P 1'
#
loop_
_entity.id
_entity.type
_entity.pdbx_description
1 polymer ?
#
loop_
_entity_poly.entity_id
_entity_poly.type
_entity_poly.pdbx_seq_one_letter_code
_entity_poly.pdbx_strand_id
1 'polypeptide(L)'
;MMGVAGVLGGALLCAIHGATVENTLFEDGEGANTFRAFEPTQAEETYSMVTANRFWSQIFGIAFSNKRWLHFFMLFVPVTGLWMSAIGIVGLALNLRAYDFVSQETRAAEDPEFETFYTKNILLNEGIRAWMAPQDQPHEKFVFPEEVLPRGNA
;
A
#
# COMPACT_ATOMS: atom_id res chain seq x y z
N MET A 1 -0.61 8.29 0.31
CA MET A 1 -1.21 7.20 1.10
C MET A 1 -2.10 6.28 0.26
N MET A 2 -3.07 6.79 -0.52
CA MET A 2 -3.99 5.95 -1.32
C MET A 2 -3.29 4.94 -2.26
N GLY A 3 -2.16 5.30 -2.87
CA GLY A 3 -1.39 4.35 -3.68
C GLY A 3 -0.87 3.13 -2.91
N VAL A 4 -0.42 3.33 -1.67
CA VAL A 4 0.00 2.22 -0.79
C VAL A 4 -1.20 1.32 -0.48
N ALA A 5 -2.35 1.91 -0.15
CA ALA A 5 -3.57 1.14 0.13
C ALA A 5 -4.02 0.33 -1.10
N GLY A 6 -3.94 0.88 -2.31
CA GLY A 6 -4.28 0.16 -3.54
C GLY A 6 -3.30 -0.97 -3.86
N VAL A 7 -1.99 -0.77 -3.65
CA VAL A 7 -0.97 -1.81 -3.89
C VAL A 7 -1.09 -2.94 -2.86
N LEU A 8 -1.11 -2.61 -1.57
CA LEU A 8 -1.24 -3.60 -0.50
C LEU A 8 -2.61 -4.28 -0.53
N GLY A 9 -3.67 -3.52 -0.82
CA GLY A 9 -5.02 -4.05 -1.01
C GLY A 9 -5.11 -4.98 -2.22
N GLY A 10 -4.45 -4.64 -3.33
CA GLY A 10 -4.35 -5.52 -4.50
C GLY A 10 -3.59 -6.81 -4.20
N ALA A 11 -2.47 -6.73 -3.46
CA ALA A 11 -1.73 -7.90 -3.03
C ALA A 11 -2.55 -8.80 -2.08
N LEU A 12 -3.27 -8.21 -1.12
CA LEU A 12 -4.21 -8.91 -0.26
C LEU A 12 -5.30 -9.61 -1.08
N LEU A 13 -5.93 -8.91 -2.02
CA LEU A 13 -6.96 -9.46 -2.91
C LEU A 13 -6.43 -10.61 -3.77
N CYS A 14 -5.20 -10.51 -4.27
CA CYS A 14 -4.55 -11.56 -5.02
C CYS A 14 -4.37 -12.83 -4.16
N ALA A 15 -3.80 -12.68 -2.96
CA ALA A 15 -3.54 -13.79 -2.06
C ALA A 15 -4.84 -14.45 -1.58
N ILE A 16 -5.81 -13.65 -1.12
CA ILE A 16 -7.07 -14.16 -0.57
C ILE A 16 -7.93 -14.82 -1.65
N HIS A 17 -7.97 -14.27 -2.87
CA HIS A 17 -8.74 -14.87 -3.95
C HIS A 17 -8.14 -16.20 -4.39
N GLY A 18 -6.83 -16.23 -4.67
CA GLY A 18 -6.13 -17.46 -5.06
C GLY A 18 -6.29 -18.56 -4.02
N ALA A 19 -6.02 -18.24 -2.75
CA ALA A 19 -6.17 -19.21 -1.66
C ALA A 19 -7.62 -19.69 -1.49
N THR A 20 -8.62 -18.82 -1.67
CA THR A 20 -10.03 -19.21 -1.56
C THR A 20 -10.42 -20.18 -2.67
N VAL A 21 -10.03 -19.91 -3.91
CA VAL A 21 -10.32 -20.79 -5.05
C VAL A 21 -9.75 -22.18 -4.81
N GLU A 22 -8.45 -22.26 -4.50
CA GLU A 22 -7.76 -23.53 -4.27
C GLU A 22 -8.34 -24.35 -3.09
N ASN A 23 -8.91 -23.68 -2.08
CA ASN A 23 -9.51 -24.33 -0.92
C ASN A 23 -11.03 -24.53 -1.03
N THR A 24 -11.62 -24.24 -2.19
CA THR A 24 -13.04 -24.48 -2.47
C THR A 24 -13.28 -25.21 -3.79
N LEU A 25 -12.24 -25.88 -4.31
CA LEU A 25 -12.32 -26.73 -5.49
C LEU A 25 -13.36 -27.84 -5.30
N PHE A 26 -14.05 -28.19 -6.39
CA PHE A 26 -14.76 -29.46 -6.47
C PHE A 26 -13.76 -30.61 -6.67
N GLU A 27 -14.14 -31.81 -6.24
CA GLU A 27 -13.37 -33.03 -6.50
C GLU A 27 -13.72 -33.56 -7.89
N ASP A 28 -13.04 -33.03 -8.91
CA ASP A 28 -13.28 -33.34 -10.33
C ASP A 28 -12.37 -34.46 -10.88
N GLY A 29 -11.61 -35.15 -10.01
CA GLY A 29 -10.75 -36.28 -10.37
C GLY A 29 -10.14 -37.00 -9.17
N GLU A 30 -9.63 -38.22 -9.38
CA GLU A 30 -9.15 -39.13 -8.33
C GLU A 30 -7.73 -38.81 -7.80
N GLY A 31 -7.07 -37.80 -8.37
CA GLY A 31 -5.69 -37.47 -8.05
C GLY A 31 -5.59 -36.63 -6.78
N ALA A 32 -4.71 -37.02 -5.84
CA ALA A 32 -4.38 -36.18 -4.68
C ALA A 32 -3.76 -34.82 -5.07
N ASN A 33 -3.17 -34.72 -6.27
CA ASN A 33 -2.80 -33.47 -6.90
C ASN A 33 -3.92 -33.04 -7.86
N THR A 34 -4.59 -31.94 -7.52
CA THR A 34 -5.84 -31.50 -8.14
C THR A 34 -5.66 -30.74 -9.46
N PHE A 35 -4.44 -30.33 -9.84
CA PHE A 35 -4.23 -29.50 -11.04
C PHE A 35 -4.68 -30.16 -12.35
N ARG A 36 -4.71 -31.51 -12.40
CA ARG A 36 -5.14 -32.27 -13.59
C ARG A 36 -6.64 -32.47 -13.68
N ALA A 37 -7.39 -32.12 -12.64
CA ALA A 37 -8.84 -32.24 -12.58
C ALA A 37 -9.54 -30.98 -13.15
N PHE A 38 -8.89 -30.27 -14.08
CA PHE A 38 -9.43 -29.08 -14.72
C PHE A 38 -9.22 -29.16 -16.23
N GLU A 39 -10.25 -28.82 -16.98
CA GLU A 39 -10.22 -28.72 -18.44
C GLU A 39 -10.56 -27.29 -18.87
N PRO A 40 -9.69 -26.58 -19.62
CA PRO A 40 -9.95 -25.22 -20.08
C PRO A 40 -11.29 -25.00 -20.82
N THR A 41 -11.85 -26.04 -21.44
CA THR A 41 -13.13 -25.95 -22.16
C THR A 41 -14.36 -26.44 -21.37
N GLN A 42 -14.22 -26.77 -20.08
CA GLN A 42 -15.36 -27.20 -19.26
C GLN A 42 -16.38 -26.06 -19.07
N ALA A 43 -17.66 -26.40 -18.92
CA ALA A 43 -18.73 -25.41 -18.75
C ALA A 43 -18.93 -25.03 -17.28
N GLU A 44 -18.58 -25.94 -16.37
CA GLU A 44 -18.80 -25.88 -14.94
C GLU A 44 -17.71 -25.06 -14.24
N GLU A 45 -18.09 -24.39 -13.15
CA GLU A 45 -17.11 -23.74 -12.27
C GLU A 45 -16.29 -24.78 -11.49
N THR A 46 -14.97 -24.66 -11.49
CA THR A 46 -14.06 -25.59 -10.78
C THR A 46 -14.08 -25.44 -9.25
N TYR A 47 -14.70 -24.38 -8.73
CA TYR A 47 -14.77 -24.11 -7.29
C TYR A 47 -16.15 -23.61 -6.87
N SER A 48 -16.58 -23.97 -5.65
CA SER A 48 -17.88 -23.62 -5.09
C SER A 48 -17.92 -22.19 -4.58
N MET A 49 -18.61 -21.31 -5.33
CA MET A 49 -18.84 -19.92 -4.88
C MET A 49 -19.70 -19.85 -3.63
N VAL A 50 -20.66 -20.78 -3.47
CA VAL A 50 -21.56 -20.81 -2.32
C VAL A 50 -20.80 -21.17 -1.04
N THR A 51 -19.90 -22.15 -1.09
CA THR A 51 -19.05 -22.53 0.04
C THR A 51 -18.10 -21.41 0.40
N ALA A 52 -17.42 -20.81 -0.60
CA ALA A 52 -16.55 -19.66 -0.40
C ALA A 52 -17.29 -18.47 0.23
N ASN A 53 -18.49 -18.16 -0.26
CA ASN A 53 -19.32 -17.07 0.26
C ASN A 53 -19.71 -17.32 1.72
N ARG A 54 -20.18 -18.52 2.05
CA ARG A 54 -20.54 -18.88 3.43
C ARG A 54 -19.33 -18.77 4.36
N PHE A 55 -18.20 -19.33 3.96
CA PHE A 55 -16.96 -19.28 4.74
C PHE A 55 -16.59 -17.83 5.08
N TRP A 56 -16.47 -16.97 4.08
CA TRP A 56 -16.08 -15.57 4.32
C TRP A 56 -17.15 -14.76 5.06
N SER A 57 -18.44 -15.04 4.82
CA SER A 57 -19.52 -14.37 5.56
C SER A 57 -19.47 -14.72 7.06
N GLN A 58 -19.08 -15.95 7.40
CA GLN A 58 -18.94 -16.38 8.79
C GLN A 58 -17.63 -15.88 9.43
N ILE A 59 -16.53 -15.89 8.68
CA ILE A 59 -15.20 -15.53 9.20
C ILE A 59 -14.99 -14.00 9.26
N PHE A 60 -15.42 -13.27 8.24
CA PHE A 60 -15.16 -11.84 8.08
C PHE A 60 -16.44 -10.97 8.09
N GLY A 61 -17.61 -11.58 8.24
CA GLY A 61 -18.90 -10.88 8.31
C GLY A 61 -19.48 -10.45 6.95
N ILE A 62 -18.66 -10.46 5.89
CA ILE A 62 -19.06 -10.14 4.52
C ILE A 62 -18.35 -11.07 3.53
N ALA A 63 -18.96 -11.30 2.37
CA ALA A 63 -18.33 -12.05 1.29
C ALA A 63 -18.81 -11.59 -0.07
N PHE A 64 -17.98 -11.82 -1.08
CA PHE A 64 -18.41 -11.71 -2.47
C PHE A 64 -19.49 -12.76 -2.76
N SER A 65 -20.53 -12.38 -3.51
CA SER A 65 -21.58 -13.28 -4.00
C SER A 65 -21.71 -13.26 -5.53
N ASN A 66 -21.02 -12.32 -6.20
CA ASN A 66 -21.01 -12.16 -7.65
C ASN A 66 -19.57 -12.22 -8.17
N LYS A 67 -19.25 -13.25 -8.96
CA LYS A 67 -17.90 -13.45 -9.51
C LYS A 67 -17.44 -12.32 -10.42
N ARG A 68 -18.35 -11.72 -11.22
CA ARG A 68 -18.00 -10.60 -12.12
C ARG A 68 -17.60 -9.36 -11.32
N TRP A 69 -18.34 -9.05 -10.26
CA TRP A 69 -18.00 -7.95 -9.36
C TRP A 69 -16.66 -8.17 -8.67
N LEU A 70 -16.40 -9.39 -8.18
CA LEU A 70 -15.12 -9.76 -7.56
C LEU A 70 -13.94 -9.43 -8.48
N HIS A 71 -13.97 -9.93 -9.72
CA HIS A 71 -12.85 -9.74 -10.65
C HIS A 71 -12.71 -8.28 -11.11
N PHE A 72 -13.82 -7.56 -11.30
CA PHE A 72 -13.77 -6.12 -11.54
C PHE A 72 -13.13 -5.37 -10.36
N PHE A 73 -13.47 -5.74 -9.14
CA PHE A 73 -12.92 -5.13 -7.93
C PHE A 73 -11.41 -5.40 -7.78
N MET A 74 -10.95 -6.61 -8.14
CA MET A 74 -9.53 -6.94 -8.20
C MET A 74 -8.75 -6.09 -9.20
N LEU A 75 -9.37 -5.66 -10.30
CA LEU A 75 -8.78 -4.66 -11.20
C LEU A 75 -8.83 -3.26 -10.58
N PHE A 76 -9.99 -2.87 -10.05
CA PHE A 76 -10.25 -1.52 -9.57
C PHE A 76 -9.29 -1.06 -8.46
N VAL A 77 -9.04 -1.91 -7.46
CA VAL A 77 -8.25 -1.54 -6.27
C VAL A 77 -6.81 -1.14 -6.60
N PRO A 78 -5.97 -1.99 -7.21
CA PRO A 78 -4.58 -1.64 -7.52
C PRO A 78 -4.49 -0.55 -8.59
N VAL A 79 -5.36 -0.58 -9.61
CA VAL A 79 -5.37 0.44 -10.67
C VAL A 79 -5.65 1.81 -10.08
N THR A 80 -6.73 1.95 -9.31
CA THR A 80 -7.08 3.22 -8.65
C THR A 80 -5.96 3.69 -7.72
N GLY A 81 -5.32 2.77 -6.98
CA GLY A 81 -4.15 3.09 -6.16
C GLY A 81 -3.04 3.78 -6.94
N LEU A 82 -2.63 3.19 -8.07
CA LEU A 82 -1.57 3.75 -8.92
C LEU A 82 -1.97 5.11 -9.49
N TRP A 83 -3.20 5.27 -9.98
CA TRP A 83 -3.72 6.57 -10.43
C TRP A 83 -3.65 7.64 -9.34
N MET A 84 -4.04 7.30 -8.11
CA MET A 84 -3.98 8.24 -6.98
C MET A 84 -2.53 8.61 -6.61
N SER A 85 -1.58 7.67 -6.70
CA SER A 85 -0.16 8.02 -6.50
C SER A 85 0.37 8.96 -7.59
N ALA A 86 -0.02 8.75 -8.85
CA ALA A 86 0.44 9.58 -9.96
C ALA A 86 0.00 11.05 -9.79
N ILE A 87 -1.25 11.29 -9.37
CA ILE A 87 -1.74 12.64 -9.06
C ILE A 87 -0.89 13.32 -7.99
N GLY A 88 -0.48 12.59 -6.94
CA GLY A 88 0.42 13.11 -5.91
C GLY A 88 1.78 13.52 -6.46
N ILE A 89 2.37 12.71 -7.34
CA ILE A 89 3.66 13.02 -7.98
C ILE A 89 3.57 14.26 -8.88
N VAL A 90 2.44 14.46 -9.58
CA VAL A 90 2.20 15.70 -10.34
C VAL A 90 2.28 16.94 -9.45
N GLY A 91 1.76 16.87 -8.21
CA GLY A 91 1.93 17.95 -7.23
C GLY A 91 3.39 18.14 -6.80
N LEU A 92 4.10 17.04 -6.52
CA LEU A 92 5.52 17.09 -6.13
C LEU A 92 6.43 17.67 -7.22
N ALA A 93 6.09 17.50 -8.50
CA ALA A 93 6.81 18.13 -9.60
C ALA A 93 6.82 19.66 -9.52
N LEU A 94 5.84 20.25 -8.82
CA LEU A 94 5.71 21.69 -8.57
C LEU A 94 6.05 22.06 -7.12
N ASN A 95 6.67 21.15 -6.36
CA ASN A 95 6.88 21.27 -4.91
C ASN A 95 5.59 21.49 -4.09
N LEU A 96 4.42 21.17 -4.65
CA LEU A 96 3.14 21.23 -3.93
C LEU A 96 2.99 19.97 -3.07
N ARG A 97 3.48 20.06 -1.84
CA ARG A 97 3.62 18.95 -0.90
C ARG A 97 2.58 19.03 0.20
N ALA A 98 2.11 17.88 0.67
CA ALA A 98 1.53 17.76 2.01
C ALA A 98 2.69 17.60 3.02
N TYR A 99 3.52 18.64 3.14
CA TYR A 99 4.74 18.59 3.97
C TYR A 99 4.43 18.84 5.43
N ASP A 100 3.56 19.81 5.72
CA ASP A 100 3.27 20.24 7.08
C ASP A 100 1.78 20.17 7.46
N PHE A 101 1.56 20.11 8.77
CA PHE A 101 0.29 20.47 9.37
C PHE A 101 0.50 21.75 10.18
N VAL A 102 0.04 22.88 9.64
CA VAL A 102 0.24 24.21 10.26
C VAL A 102 -0.18 24.24 11.73
N SER A 103 -1.28 23.57 12.10
CA SER A 103 -1.72 23.50 13.49
C SER A 103 -0.73 22.78 14.42
N GLN A 104 0.01 21.78 13.93
CA GLN A 104 1.07 21.13 14.71
C GLN A 104 2.30 22.03 14.81
N GLU A 105 2.69 22.70 13.72
CA GLU A 105 3.83 23.63 13.72
C GLU A 105 3.60 24.79 14.69
N THR A 106 2.41 25.40 14.67
CA THR A 106 2.07 26.48 15.61
C THR A 106 2.16 26.01 17.05
N ARG A 107 1.63 24.83 17.37
CA ARG A 107 1.70 24.30 18.73
C ARG A 107 3.13 23.96 19.15
N ALA A 108 3.88 23.27 18.31
CA ALA A 108 5.26 22.87 18.58
C ALA A 108 6.19 24.08 18.72
N ALA A 109 5.93 25.17 18.00
CA ALA A 109 6.69 26.41 18.11
C ALA A 109 6.47 27.15 19.44
N GLU A 110 5.27 27.05 20.01
CA GLU A 110 4.92 27.70 21.28
C GLU A 110 5.23 26.84 22.51
N ASP A 111 5.17 25.52 22.35
CA ASP A 111 5.26 24.53 23.43
C ASP A 111 6.43 23.56 23.15
N PRO A 112 7.64 23.81 23.71
CA PRO A 112 8.81 22.97 23.49
C PRO A 112 8.67 21.53 24.01
N GLU A 113 7.68 21.25 24.86
CA GLU A 113 7.40 19.90 25.35
C GLU A 113 6.43 19.14 24.42
N PHE A 114 5.83 19.83 23.45
CA PHE A 114 4.90 19.21 22.50
C PHE A 114 5.66 18.41 21.43
N GLU A 115 5.57 17.08 21.52
CA GLU A 115 6.18 16.16 20.56
C GLU A 115 5.17 15.15 20.03
N THR A 116 5.21 14.88 18.71
CA THR A 116 4.42 13.84 18.06
C THR A 116 5.29 13.05 17.08
N PHE A 117 4.81 11.92 16.57
CA PHE A 117 5.51 11.23 15.47
C PHE A 117 5.65 12.10 14.21
N TYR A 118 4.75 13.05 13.99
CA TYR A 118 4.86 13.98 12.87
C TYR A 118 6.09 14.90 13.06
N THR A 119 6.23 15.57 14.22
CA THR A 119 7.37 16.47 14.46
C THR A 119 8.70 15.72 14.47
N LYS A 120 8.72 14.50 15.04
CA LYS A 120 9.89 13.61 15.00
C LYS A 120 10.33 13.26 13.57
N ASN A 121 9.39 13.00 12.67
CA ASN A 121 9.70 12.71 11.27
C ASN A 121 10.27 13.93 10.53
N ILE A 122 9.89 15.15 10.90
CA ILE A 122 10.47 16.37 10.33
C ILE A 122 11.97 16.47 10.68
N LEU A 123 12.35 16.17 11.93
CA LEU A 123 13.77 16.12 12.34
C LEU A 123 14.58 15.08 11.55
N LEU A 124 14.00 13.90 11.29
CA LEU A 124 14.64 12.90 10.43
C LEU A 124 14.82 13.42 9.00
N ASN A 125 13.82 14.11 8.45
CA ASN A 125 13.87 14.69 7.11
C ASN A 125 14.93 15.80 7.00
N GLU A 126 15.12 16.62 8.04
CA GLU A 126 16.18 17.62 8.11
C GLU A 126 17.57 16.97 8.06
N GLY A 127 17.76 15.90 8.83
CA GLY A 127 18.97 15.06 8.75
C GLY A 127 19.20 14.53 7.34
N ILE A 128 18.20 13.89 6.73
CA ILE A 128 18.33 13.37 5.35
C ILE A 128 18.76 14.47 4.38
N ARG A 129 18.11 15.64 4.41
CA ARG A 129 18.43 16.74 3.48
C ARG A 129 19.85 17.25 3.66
N ALA A 130 20.25 17.60 4.88
CA ALA A 130 21.57 18.21 5.12
C ALA A 130 22.72 17.24 4.81
N TRP A 131 22.56 15.96 5.17
CA TRP A 131 23.61 14.97 5.04
C TRP A 131 23.73 14.39 3.62
N MET A 132 22.64 14.31 2.87
CA MET A 132 22.61 13.71 1.54
C MET A 132 22.87 14.72 0.42
N ALA A 133 22.37 15.96 0.55
CA ALA A 133 22.37 16.95 -0.53
C ALA A 133 23.75 17.25 -1.14
N PRO A 134 24.87 17.36 -0.38
CA PRO A 134 26.17 17.67 -0.98
C PRO A 134 26.64 16.65 -2.03
N GLN A 135 26.28 15.38 -1.86
CA GLN A 135 26.64 14.31 -2.80
C GLN A 135 25.55 14.08 -3.85
N ASP A 136 24.28 14.15 -3.46
CA ASP A 136 23.14 13.89 -4.36
C ASP A 136 22.86 15.04 -5.34
N GLN A 137 23.24 16.27 -4.96
CA GLN A 137 23.08 17.49 -5.77
C GLN A 137 24.45 18.13 -6.07
N PRO A 138 25.36 17.43 -6.77
CA PRO A 138 26.74 17.90 -6.96
C PRO A 138 26.82 19.20 -7.78
N HIS A 139 25.78 19.52 -8.55
CA HIS A 139 25.68 20.76 -9.32
C HIS A 139 25.52 22.01 -8.45
N GLU A 140 24.99 21.87 -7.22
CA GLU A 140 24.82 22.97 -6.27
C GLU A 140 26.11 23.33 -5.52
N LYS A 141 27.13 22.46 -5.56
CA LYS A 141 28.44 22.66 -4.89
C LYS A 141 28.32 23.00 -3.39
N PHE A 142 27.39 22.36 -2.69
CA PHE A 142 27.22 22.56 -1.25
C PHE A 142 28.48 22.21 -0.49
N VAL A 143 28.86 23.09 0.44
CA VAL A 143 29.87 22.85 1.46
C VAL A 143 29.24 23.21 2.80
N PHE A 144 28.81 22.20 3.55
CA PHE A 144 28.27 22.38 4.90
C PHE A 144 29.37 22.06 5.91
N PRO A 145 29.86 23.05 6.68
CA PRO A 145 30.76 22.81 7.80
C PRO A 145 30.16 21.85 8.83
N GLU A 146 31.01 21.15 9.58
CA GLU A 146 30.53 20.16 10.57
C GLU A 146 29.57 20.77 11.61
N GLU A 147 29.81 22.02 12.01
CA GLU A 147 29.03 22.74 13.01
C GLU A 147 27.58 23.04 12.60
N VAL A 148 27.26 23.02 11.30
CA VAL A 148 25.89 23.28 10.81
C VAL A 148 25.12 22.01 10.48
N LEU A 149 25.76 20.84 10.55
CA LEU A 149 25.09 19.57 10.28
C LEU A 149 24.18 19.21 11.47
N PRO A 150 22.86 19.00 11.25
CA PRO A 150 21.95 18.66 12.33
C PRO A 150 22.27 17.26 12.86
N ARG A 151 22.45 17.15 14.18
CA ARG A 151 22.71 15.91 14.90
C ARG A 151 22.01 15.94 16.26
N GLY A 152 21.46 14.80 16.68
CA GLY A 152 21.06 14.60 18.08
C GLY A 152 22.28 14.38 18.98
N ASN A 153 22.04 14.28 20.29
CA ASN A 153 23.07 13.85 21.22
C ASN A 153 23.38 12.36 21.05
N ALA A 154 24.62 11.95 21.34
CA ALA A 154 25.03 10.54 21.36
C ALA A 154 24.45 9.79 22.57
#